data_AF-A0AAU0HBV4-F1
#
_entry.id   AF-A0AAU0HBV4-F1
#
_cell.length_a   1.000
_cell.length_b   1.000
_cell.length_c   1.000
_cell.angle_alpha   90.00
_cell.angle_beta   90.00
_cell.angle_gamma   90.00
#
_symmetry.space_group_name_H-M   'P 1'
#
loop_
_entity.id
_entity.type
_entity.pdbx_description
1 polymer ?
#
loop_
_entity_poly.entity_id
_entity_poly.type
_entity_poly.pdbx_seq_one_letter_code
_entity_poly.pdbx_strand_id
1 'polypeptide(L)'
;MAWDGLETFEWERRLVVYGTTSDAIEPLEKLLRQDTQIHRSGFAERDIVTVMVHGTDDELTDYADPKTPHRRLTPTERSQVLDLLGTADADFVIVLIGLDGTEKGRWTDVISTEDIFELVDAMPMRQQELRRAQ
;
A
#
# COMPACT_ATOMS: atom_id res chain seq x y z
N MET A 1 -17.73 -0.04 3.83
CA MET A 1 -17.77 1.26 3.12
C MET A 1 -16.94 1.08 1.86
N ALA A 2 -17.49 1.37 0.69
CA ALA A 2 -16.70 1.51 -0.53
C ALA A 2 -16.07 2.90 -0.48
N TRP A 3 -14.76 3.00 -0.67
CA TRP A 3 -14.04 4.27 -0.56
C TRP A 3 -14.16 5.04 -1.87
N ASP A 4 -15.18 5.90 -1.94
CA ASP A 4 -15.44 6.85 -3.03
C ASP A 4 -14.32 7.91 -2.99
N GLY A 5 -13.24 7.71 -3.76
CA GLY A 5 -12.10 8.62 -3.77
C GLY A 5 -10.81 8.04 -4.32
N LEU A 6 -10.48 6.78 -4.02
CA LEU A 6 -9.27 6.14 -4.55
C LEU A 6 -9.35 5.78 -6.04
N GLU A 7 -10.36 6.27 -6.75
CA GLU A 7 -10.61 6.01 -8.17
C GLU A 7 -9.44 6.47 -9.06
N THR A 8 -8.64 7.44 -8.60
CA THR A 8 -7.42 7.89 -9.30
C THR A 8 -6.34 6.81 -9.35
N PHE A 9 -6.40 5.82 -8.45
CA PHE A 9 -5.52 4.66 -8.46
C PHE A 9 -6.00 3.54 -9.39
N GLU A 10 -7.09 3.75 -10.16
CA GLU A 10 -7.73 2.84 -11.13
C GLU A 10 -7.51 1.36 -10.80
N TRP A 11 -8.56 0.67 -10.33
CA TRP A 11 -8.68 -0.68 -9.75
C TRP A 11 -7.93 -1.89 -10.39
N GLU A 12 -6.88 -1.68 -11.16
CA GLU A 12 -5.86 -2.60 -11.67
C GLU A 12 -4.79 -2.96 -10.61
N ARG A 13 -4.63 -2.16 -9.55
CA ARG A 13 -3.57 -2.32 -8.54
C ARG A 13 -4.13 -2.52 -7.12
N ARG A 14 -3.49 -3.38 -6.34
CA ARG A 14 -3.68 -3.48 -4.88
C ARG A 14 -2.82 -2.41 -4.21
N LEU A 15 -3.32 -1.76 -3.17
CA LEU A 15 -2.57 -0.69 -2.48
C LEU A 15 -2.22 -1.12 -1.07
N VAL A 16 -0.95 -0.97 -0.69
CA VAL A 16 -0.53 -0.98 0.71
C VAL A 16 -0.13 0.43 1.10
N VAL A 17 -0.90 1.01 2.02
CA VAL A 17 -0.73 2.39 2.47
C VAL A 17 -0.08 2.37 3.84
N TYR A 18 1.08 3.00 3.97
CA TYR A 18 1.80 3.23 5.20
C TYR A 18 1.63 4.69 5.59
N GLY A 19 1.08 4.92 6.78
CA GLY A 19 0.92 6.24 7.37
C GLY A 19 1.72 6.36 8.65
N THR A 20 2.46 7.45 8.80
CA THR A 20 3.02 7.87 10.09
C THR A 20 2.64 9.31 10.39
N THR A 21 2.37 9.60 11.66
CA THR A 21 2.14 10.96 12.17
C THR A 21 3.33 11.50 12.96
N SER A 22 4.36 10.69 13.17
CA SER A 22 5.48 11.01 14.05
C SER A 22 6.84 10.81 13.36
N ASP A 23 7.70 11.83 13.45
CA ASP A 23 9.08 11.80 12.97
C ASP A 23 9.92 10.70 13.67
N ALA A 24 9.48 10.21 14.83
CA ALA A 24 10.15 9.14 15.58
C ALA A 24 10.17 7.79 14.82
N ILE A 25 9.39 7.68 13.73
CA ILE A 25 9.18 6.45 12.96
C ILE A 25 10.07 6.38 11.71
N GLU A 26 10.89 7.40 11.43
CA GLU A 26 11.87 7.37 10.32
C GLU A 26 12.69 6.05 10.22
N PRO A 27 13.21 5.46 11.33
CA PRO A 27 13.95 4.20 11.24
C PRO A 27 13.09 3.03 10.74
N LEU A 28 11.81 3.00 11.14
CA LEU A 28 10.85 1.99 10.71
C LEU A 28 10.50 2.18 9.24
N GLU A 29 10.27 3.42 8.79
CA GLU A 29 10.02 3.69 7.37
C GLU A 29 11.17 3.23 6.49
N LYS A 30 12.41 3.48 6.93
CA LYS A 30 13.59 3.00 6.21
C LYS A 30 13.63 1.47 6.14
N LEU A 31 13.24 0.77 7.21
CA LEU A 31 13.15 -0.68 7.22
C LEU A 31 12.09 -1.19 6.24
N LEU A 32 10.89 -0.59 6.23
CA LEU A 32 9.82 -0.94 5.29
C LEU A 32 10.21 -0.68 3.84
N ARG A 33 10.90 0.43 3.56
CA ARG A 33 11.46 0.73 2.23
C ARG A 33 12.48 -0.32 1.79
N GLN A 34 13.36 -0.74 2.69
CA GLN A 34 14.33 -1.79 2.40
C GLN A 34 13.65 -3.13 2.17
N ASP A 35 12.68 -3.49 3.02
CA ASP A 35 11.96 -4.75 2.95
C ASP A 35 11.14 -4.86 1.64
N THR A 36 10.40 -3.80 1.28
CA THR A 36 9.68 -3.76 0.01
C THR A 36 10.60 -3.82 -1.20
N GLN A 37 11.79 -3.20 -1.13
CA GLN A 37 12.79 -3.28 -2.20
C GLN A 37 13.39 -4.68 -2.34
N ILE A 38 13.65 -5.38 -1.23
CA ILE A 38 14.10 -6.78 -1.23
C ILE A 38 13.03 -7.66 -1.90
N HIS A 39 11.76 -7.41 -1.60
CA HIS A 39 10.62 -8.17 -2.10
C HIS A 39 10.00 -7.61 -3.38
N ARG A 40 10.69 -6.73 -4.10
CA ARG A 40 10.16 -5.99 -5.27
C ARG A 40 9.44 -6.88 -6.29
N SER A 41 9.98 -8.06 -6.60
CA SER A 41 9.34 -8.99 -7.54
C SER A 41 8.00 -9.50 -7.01
N GLY A 42 7.91 -9.81 -5.71
CA GLY A 42 6.68 -10.28 -5.08
C GLY A 42 5.58 -9.22 -5.07
N PHE A 43 5.94 -7.94 -4.86
CA PHE A 43 5.04 -6.80 -5.00
C PHE A 43 4.55 -6.65 -6.44
N ALA A 44 5.46 -6.69 -7.42
CA ALA A 44 5.12 -6.57 -8.84
C ALA A 44 4.21 -7.71 -9.34
N GLU A 45 4.50 -8.97 -8.96
CA GLU A 45 3.71 -10.14 -9.35
C GLU A 45 2.27 -10.12 -8.83
N ARG A 46 2.01 -9.40 -7.75
CA ARG A 46 0.71 -9.28 -7.07
C ARG A 46 0.02 -7.95 -7.37
N ASP A 47 0.58 -7.16 -8.29
CA ASP A 47 0.11 -5.82 -8.64
C ASP A 47 -0.03 -4.90 -7.41
N ILE A 48 0.88 -5.03 -6.44
CA ILE A 48 0.87 -4.24 -5.21
C ILE A 48 1.68 -2.96 -5.44
N VAL A 49 1.05 -1.83 -5.17
CA VAL A 49 1.64 -0.50 -5.09
C VAL A 49 1.74 -0.10 -3.62
N THR A 50 2.83 0.53 -3.23
CA THR A 50 2.97 1.08 -1.88
C THR A 50 2.79 2.58 -1.89
N VAL A 51 2.13 3.10 -0.86
CA VAL A 51 1.95 4.54 -0.64
C VAL A 51 2.46 4.86 0.75
N MET A 52 3.45 5.72 0.86
CA MET A 52 4.00 6.19 2.14
C MET A 52 3.65 7.66 2.33
N VAL A 53 3.09 8.02 3.48
CA VAL A 53 2.80 9.41 3.86
C VAL A 53 3.35 9.69 5.24
N HIS A 54 4.20 10.72 5.33
CA HIS A 54 4.86 11.17 6.56
C HIS A 54 4.86 12.70 6.60
N GLY A 55 4.23 13.30 7.61
CA GLY A 55 4.36 14.76 7.84
C GLY A 55 3.87 15.57 6.63
N THR A 56 4.79 16.18 5.88
CA THR A 56 4.51 16.85 4.58
C THR A 56 5.05 16.10 3.36
N ASP A 57 5.77 15.00 3.57
CA ASP A 57 6.31 14.17 2.52
C ASP A 57 5.36 13.01 2.17
N ASP A 58 5.47 12.53 0.93
CA ASP A 58 4.69 11.44 0.41
C ASP A 58 5.39 10.79 -0.77
N GLU A 59 5.18 9.48 -0.92
CA GLU A 59 5.69 8.74 -2.06
C GLU A 59 4.76 7.58 -2.41
N LEU A 60 4.47 7.43 -3.69
CA LEU A 60 3.84 6.25 -4.27
C LEU A 60 4.92 5.45 -5.00
N THR A 61 5.04 4.16 -4.68
CA THR A 61 5.93 3.23 -5.37
C THR A 61 5.15 2.13 -6.09
N ASP A 62 5.30 2.12 -7.42
CA ASP A 62 4.83 1.12 -8.35
C ASP A 62 5.96 0.16 -8.74
N TYR A 63 5.91 -1.06 -8.21
CA TYR A 63 6.95 -2.07 -8.44
C TYR A 63 6.83 -2.73 -9.82
N ALA A 64 5.68 -2.60 -10.48
CA ALA A 64 5.44 -3.11 -11.83
C ALA A 64 5.96 -2.17 -12.92
N ASP A 65 6.13 -0.87 -12.64
CA ASP A 65 6.79 0.09 -13.55
C ASP A 65 8.32 0.08 -13.34
N PRO A 66 9.11 -0.50 -14.27
CA PRO A 66 10.57 -0.53 -14.14
C PRO A 66 11.25 0.81 -14.49
N LYS A 67 10.55 1.75 -15.13
CA LYS A 67 11.13 3.02 -15.58
C LYS A 67 10.94 4.14 -14.56
N THR A 68 9.75 4.20 -13.99
CA THR A 68 9.34 5.27 -13.07
C THR A 68 8.62 4.68 -11.87
N PRO A 69 9.31 3.87 -11.05
CA PRO A 69 8.66 3.21 -9.93
C PRO A 69 8.17 4.19 -8.87
N HIS A 70 8.73 5.40 -8.76
CA HIS A 70 8.37 6.35 -7.70
C HIS A 70 7.75 7.63 -8.26
N ARG A 71 6.69 8.13 -7.61
CA ARG A 71 6.19 9.50 -7.81
C ARG A 71 5.63 10.11 -6.53
N ARG A 72 5.48 11.43 -6.56
CA ARG A 72 4.72 12.18 -5.56
C ARG A 72 3.22 12.00 -5.76
N LEU A 73 2.48 12.04 -4.67
CA LEU A 73 1.02 12.11 -4.69
C LEU A 73 0.59 13.53 -5.07
N THR A 74 -0.52 13.61 -5.79
CA THR A 74 -1.24 14.87 -5.95
C THR A 74 -1.89 15.28 -4.63
N PRO A 75 -2.23 16.56 -4.43
CA PRO A 75 -2.92 17.01 -3.22
C PRO A 75 -4.23 16.24 -2.94
N THR A 76 -4.97 15.88 -3.98
CA THR A 76 -6.20 15.09 -3.87
C THR A 76 -5.93 13.67 -3.36
N GLU A 77 -4.97 12.96 -3.97
CA GLU A 77 -4.59 11.60 -3.56
C GLU A 77 -4.07 11.60 -2.12
N ARG A 78 -3.25 12.59 -1.77
CA ARG A 78 -2.74 12.74 -0.40
C ARG A 78 -3.88 12.92 0.59
N SER A 79 -4.86 13.77 0.30
CA SER A 79 -6.03 13.96 1.17
C SER A 79 -6.79 12.65 1.39
N GLN A 80 -7.05 11.91 0.31
CA GLN A 80 -7.78 10.64 0.36
C GLN A 80 -7.02 9.57 1.15
N VAL A 81 -5.70 9.53 1.00
CA VAL A 81 -4.83 8.63 1.77
C VAL A 81 -4.87 8.99 3.25
N LEU A 82 -4.79 10.27 3.60
CA LEU A 82 -4.90 10.72 4.99
C LEU A 82 -6.28 10.38 5.60
N ASP A 83 -7.35 10.57 4.84
CA ASP A 83 -8.71 10.20 5.24
C ASP A 83 -8.84 8.68 5.44
N LEU A 84 -8.23 7.87 4.57
CA LEU A 84 -8.17 6.41 4.70
C LEU A 84 -7.44 5.99 5.99
N LEU A 85 -6.32 6.63 6.28
CA LEU A 85 -5.48 6.27 7.41
C LEU A 85 -6.15 6.64 8.74
N GLY A 86 -6.97 7.70 8.79
CA GLY A 86 -7.76 8.05 9.97
C GLY A 86 -6.90 8.43 11.18
N THR A 87 -5.86 9.24 10.94
CA THR A 87 -4.65 9.40 11.76
C THR A 87 -4.78 10.25 13.03
N ALA A 88 -5.89 10.19 13.77
CA ALA A 88 -6.01 10.97 15.00
C ALA A 88 -5.24 10.38 16.19
N ASP A 89 -5.14 9.04 16.30
CA ASP A 89 -4.73 8.37 17.55
C ASP A 89 -3.57 7.37 17.43
N ALA A 90 -3.05 7.11 16.22
CA ALA A 90 -1.96 6.15 15.99
C ALA A 90 -0.72 6.82 15.39
N ASP A 91 0.45 6.56 15.99
CA ASP A 91 1.74 7.03 15.47
C ASP A 91 2.07 6.38 14.12
N PHE A 92 1.61 5.15 13.90
CA PHE A 92 1.85 4.33 12.71
C PHE A 92 0.60 3.51 12.34
N VAL A 93 0.32 3.42 11.04
CA VAL A 93 -0.74 2.57 10.52
C VAL A 93 -0.39 2.03 9.13
N ILE A 94 -0.71 0.77 8.89
CA ILE A 94 -0.65 0.10 7.60
C ILE A 94 -2.07 -0.27 7.20
N VAL A 95 -2.46 0.03 5.97
CA VAL A 95 -3.76 -0.35 5.42
C VAL A 95 -3.56 -1.05 4.08
N LEU A 96 -4.10 -2.27 3.95
CA LEU A 96 -4.16 -2.99 2.68
C LEU A 96 -5.53 -2.76 2.04
N ILE A 97 -5.54 -2.24 0.81
CA ILE A 97 -6.72 -2.08 -0.03
C ILE A 97 -6.65 -3.08 -1.18
N GLY A 98 -7.75 -3.81 -1.38
CA GLY A 98 -7.88 -4.75 -2.49
C GLY A 98 -8.24 -4.08 -3.81
N LEU A 99 -8.24 -4.86 -4.90
CA LEU A 99 -8.67 -4.41 -6.22
C LEU A 99 -10.14 -3.97 -6.28
N ASP A 100 -10.96 -4.36 -5.30
CA ASP A 100 -12.35 -3.93 -5.16
C ASP A 100 -12.51 -2.61 -4.38
N GLY A 101 -11.40 -2.00 -3.98
CA GLY A 101 -11.39 -0.77 -3.21
C GLY A 101 -11.83 -0.87 -1.77
N THR A 102 -11.92 -2.09 -1.25
CA THR A 102 -12.25 -2.30 0.15
C THR A 102 -10.99 -2.56 0.96
N GLU A 103 -11.02 -2.10 2.22
CA GLU A 103 -10.00 -2.41 3.20
C GLU A 103 -10.00 -3.92 3.50
N LYS A 104 -8.83 -4.54 3.34
CA LYS A 104 -8.58 -5.97 3.58
C LYS A 104 -7.90 -6.22 4.91
N GLY A 105 -7.15 -5.23 5.39
CA GLY A 105 -6.51 -5.27 6.68
C GLY A 105 -5.98 -3.90 7.09
N ARG A 106 -5.91 -3.71 8.39
CA ARG A 106 -5.35 -2.53 9.04
C ARG A 106 -4.54 -2.95 10.25
N TRP A 107 -3.35 -2.40 10.36
CA TRP A 107 -2.40 -2.73 11.43
C TRP A 107 -1.80 -1.45 11.99
N THR A 108 -1.70 -1.37 13.31
CA THR A 108 -1.00 -0.29 14.03
C THR A 108 0.41 -0.69 14.44
N ASP A 109 0.80 -1.92 14.10
CA ASP A 109 2.12 -2.50 14.30
C ASP A 109 2.67 -3.01 12.95
N VAL A 110 3.95 -3.31 12.92
CA VAL A 110 4.62 -3.85 11.73
C VAL A 110 4.04 -5.22 11.39
N ILE A 111 3.62 -5.39 10.14
CA ILE A 111 3.29 -6.68 9.52
C ILE A 111 4.43 -7.07 8.55
N SER A 112 4.73 -8.37 8.44
CA SER A 112 5.74 -8.84 7.49
C SER A 112 5.23 -8.75 6.05
N THR A 113 6.14 -8.59 5.09
CA THR A 113 5.77 -8.62 3.67
C THR A 113 5.20 -9.98 3.27
N GLU A 114 5.72 -11.07 3.84
CA GLU A 114 5.19 -12.42 3.62
C GLU A 114 3.73 -12.54 4.06
N ASP A 115 3.36 -12.02 5.24
CA ASP A 115 1.97 -12.04 5.71
C ASP A 115 1.06 -11.21 4.80
N ILE A 116 1.54 -10.07 4.27
CA ILE A 116 0.80 -9.27 3.27
C ILE A 116 0.56 -10.12 2.02
N PHE A 117 1.60 -10.81 1.52
CA PHE A 117 1.50 -11.64 0.32
C PHE A 117 0.56 -12.82 0.52
N GLU A 118 0.62 -13.51 1.66
CA GLU A 118 -0.30 -14.60 1.99
C GLU A 118 -1.74 -14.12 2.04
N LEU A 119 -2.00 -12.97 2.69
CA LEU A 119 -3.33 -12.37 2.72
C LEU A 119 -3.81 -12.02 1.30
N VAL A 120 -2.93 -11.48 0.46
CA VAL A 120 -3.24 -11.15 -0.93
C VAL A 120 -3.55 -12.39 -1.76
N ASP A 121 -2.72 -13.43 -1.63
CA ASP A 121 -2.86 -14.68 -2.36
C ASP A 121 -4.12 -15.45 -1.93
N ALA A 122 -4.58 -15.30 -0.69
CA ALA A 122 -5.86 -15.85 -0.24
C ALA A 122 -7.09 -15.16 -0.86
N MET A 123 -6.95 -13.98 -1.51
CA MET A 123 -8.08 -13.24 -2.05
C MET A 123 -8.69 -13.91 -3.30
N PRO A 124 -10.03 -13.96 -3.44
CA PRO A 124 -10.70 -14.65 -4.56
C PRO A 124 -10.28 -14.16 -5.95
N MET A 125 -10.06 -12.86 -6.11
CA MET A 125 -9.59 -12.26 -7.38
C MET A 125 -8.18 -12.72 -7.70
N ARG A 126 -7.28 -12.73 -6.71
CA ARG A 126 -5.90 -13.20 -6.88
C ARG A 126 -5.86 -14.68 -7.27
N GLN A 127 -6.67 -15.50 -6.61
CA GLN A 127 -6.85 -16.90 -6.98
C GLN A 127 -7.38 -17.09 -8.41
N GLN A 128 -8.21 -16.17 -8.90
CA GLN A 128 -8.69 -16.20 -10.28
C GLN A 128 -7.60 -15.83 -11.29
N GLU A 129 -6.76 -14.84 -10.99
CA GLU A 129 -5.57 -14.48 -11.80
C GLU A 129 -4.63 -15.68 -11.97
N LEU A 130 -4.26 -16.33 -10.86
CA LEU A 130 -3.37 -17.50 -10.86
C LEU A 130 -3.95 -18.70 -11.62
N ARG A 131 -5.28 -18.85 -11.67
CA ARG A 131 -5.95 -19.87 -12.49
C ARG A 131 -5.97 -19.53 -13.98
N ARG A 132 -6.00 -18.25 -14.35
CA ARG A 132 -6.01 -17.80 -15.76
C ARG A 132 -4.62 -17.76 -16.39
N ALA A 133 -3.57 -17.68 -15.57
CA ALA A 133 -2.18 -17.69 -16.01
C ALA A 133 -1.60 -19.10 -16.27
N GLN A 134 -2.37 -20.16 -16.00
CA GLN A 134 -2.07 -21.56 -16.33
C GLN A 134 -2.71 -21.97 -17.65
#